data_AF-A0A0R3RP24-F1
#
_entry.id   AF-A0A0R3RP24-F1
#
_cell.length_a   1.000
_cell.length_b   1.000
_cell.length_c   1.000
_cell.angle_alpha   90.00
_cell.angle_beta   90.00
_cell.angle_gamma   90.00
#
_symmetry.space_group_name_H-M   'P 1'
#
loop_
_entity.id
_entity.type
_entity.pdbx_description
1 polymer ?
#
loop_
_entity_poly.entity_id
_entity_poly.type
_entity_poly.pdbx_seq_one_letter_code
_entity_poly.pdbx_strand_id
1 'polypeptide(L)'
;MRCKFKFLETSKPMIQNLFSLQSVSCSEQCSLVHDAVIDGVQVFRVETDSAWTELMDVQISVTPPSKPRENPFKSIFRKKRQDFSGLPDYCHCEPIKITCPPGPAGPAGEPGKDGPPGPPGPPGEDNTVTYAPLTCPPADTSCIKCPAGPA
;
A
#
# COMPACT_ATOMS: atom_id res chain seq x y z
N MET A 1 -44.83 -67.04 28.48
CA MET A 1 -43.92 -67.74 27.54
C MET A 1 -42.72 -66.85 27.28
N ARG A 2 -41.52 -67.24 27.71
CA ARG A 2 -40.29 -66.46 27.50
C ARG A 2 -39.15 -67.43 27.20
N CYS A 3 -39.13 -67.96 25.98
CA CYS A 3 -37.97 -68.68 25.46
C CYS A 3 -36.92 -67.63 25.06
N LYS A 4 -35.97 -67.33 25.97
CA LYS A 4 -34.78 -66.57 25.62
C LYS A 4 -33.84 -67.49 24.81
N PHE A 5 -33.53 -67.03 23.60
CA PHE A 5 -32.43 -67.47 22.75
C PHE A 5 -31.16 -67.75 23.56
N LYS A 6 -30.80 -69.02 23.73
CA LYS A 6 -29.55 -69.48 24.37
C LYS A 6 -28.47 -69.84 23.34
N PHE A 7 -28.71 -69.53 22.05
CA PHE A 7 -27.88 -69.98 20.92
C PHE A 7 -26.69 -69.05 20.61
N LEU A 8 -26.64 -67.84 21.17
CA LEU A 8 -25.61 -66.82 20.88
C LEU A 8 -24.45 -66.77 21.89
N GLU A 9 -24.47 -67.60 22.94
CA GLU A 9 -23.48 -67.53 24.02
C GLU A 9 -22.28 -68.49 23.82
N THR A 10 -22.46 -69.57 23.06
CA THR A 10 -21.45 -70.65 22.91
C THR A 10 -20.46 -70.43 21.76
N SER A 11 -20.75 -69.53 20.82
CA SER A 11 -19.87 -69.24 19.65
C SER A 11 -18.89 -68.09 19.87
N LYS A 12 -19.09 -67.27 20.91
CA LYS A 12 -18.23 -66.12 21.27
C LYS A 12 -16.72 -66.45 21.35
N PRO A 13 -16.27 -67.53 22.03
CA PRO A 13 -14.83 -67.80 22.16
C PRO A 13 -14.18 -68.28 20.85
N MET A 14 -14.93 -68.99 20.00
CA MET A 14 -14.44 -69.40 18.68
C MET A 14 -14.28 -68.21 17.75
N ILE A 15 -15.23 -67.27 17.76
CA ILE A 15 -15.16 -66.05 16.97
C ILE A 15 -14.00 -65.17 17.45
N GLN A 16 -13.82 -65.01 18.77
CA GLN A 16 -12.67 -64.27 19.34
C GLN A 16 -11.32 -64.87 18.95
N ASN A 17 -11.18 -66.20 18.96
CA ASN A 17 -9.93 -66.85 18.51
C ASN A 17 -9.69 -66.66 17.02
N LEU A 18 -10.73 -66.68 16.18
CA LEU A 18 -10.61 -66.43 14.74
C LEU A 18 -10.17 -64.98 14.46
N PHE A 19 -10.76 -64.00 15.16
CA PHE A 19 -10.35 -62.60 15.08
C PHE A 19 -8.91 -62.38 15.58
N SER A 20 -8.51 -63.06 16.65
CA SER A 20 -7.15 -63.00 17.18
C SER A 20 -6.13 -63.56 16.17
N LEU A 21 -6.38 -64.76 15.62
CA LEU A 21 -5.52 -65.39 14.62
C LEU A 21 -5.41 -64.56 13.33
N GLN A 22 -6.52 -63.97 12.86
CA GLN A 22 -6.52 -63.13 11.67
C GLN A 22 -5.83 -61.78 11.89
N SER A 23 -5.90 -61.23 13.11
CA SER A 23 -5.15 -60.01 13.48
C SER A 23 -3.63 -60.25 13.58
N VAL A 24 -3.21 -61.41 14.10
CA VAL A 24 -1.79 -61.80 14.20
C VAL A 24 -1.20 -62.02 12.80
N SER A 25 -1.90 -62.76 11.92
CA SER A 25 -1.46 -62.96 10.53
C SER A 25 -1.31 -61.64 9.75
N CYS A 26 -2.16 -60.65 10.02
CA CYS A 26 -2.07 -59.32 9.41
C CYS A 26 -0.85 -58.55 9.93
N SER A 27 -0.55 -58.65 11.23
CA SER A 27 0.61 -57.95 11.80
C SER A 27 1.94 -58.41 11.20
N GLU A 28 2.11 -59.72 10.99
CA GLU A 28 3.32 -60.29 10.37
C GLU A 28 3.43 -59.93 8.88
N GLN A 29 2.33 -60.00 8.13
CA GLN A 29 2.34 -59.61 6.72
C GLN A 29 2.60 -58.10 6.53
N CYS A 30 2.04 -57.26 7.41
CA CYS A 30 2.28 -55.81 7.37
C CYS A 30 3.75 -55.48 7.65
N SER A 31 4.39 -56.12 8.64
CA SER A 31 5.80 -55.88 8.92
C SER A 31 6.70 -56.33 7.77
N LEU A 32 6.43 -57.49 7.16
CA LEU A 32 7.22 -57.99 6.03
C LEU A 32 7.14 -57.06 4.81
N VAL A 33 5.94 -56.60 4.45
CA VAL A 33 5.77 -55.69 3.31
C VAL A 33 6.36 -54.32 3.60
N HIS A 34 6.21 -53.81 4.82
CA HIS A 34 6.82 -52.56 5.24
C HIS A 34 8.34 -52.60 5.07
N ASP A 35 8.99 -53.64 5.58
CA ASP A 35 10.45 -53.75 5.54
C ASP A 35 10.96 -53.92 4.10
N ALA A 36 10.27 -54.70 3.28
CA ALA A 36 10.60 -54.86 1.86
C ALA A 36 10.47 -53.54 1.07
N VAL A 37 9.45 -52.73 1.37
CA VAL A 37 9.28 -51.42 0.71
C VAL A 37 10.36 -50.44 1.18
N ILE A 38 10.68 -50.41 2.48
CA ILE A 38 11.72 -49.53 3.01
C ILE A 38 13.08 -49.88 2.39
N ASP A 39 13.44 -51.16 2.33
CA ASP A 39 14.68 -51.62 1.69
C ASP A 39 14.72 -51.24 0.20
N GLY A 40 13.65 -51.50 -0.54
CA GLY A 40 13.54 -51.12 -1.95
C GLY A 40 13.68 -49.62 -2.20
N VAL A 41 13.11 -48.78 -1.32
CA VAL A 41 13.27 -47.32 -1.40
C VAL A 41 14.71 -46.87 -1.11
N GLN A 42 15.41 -47.52 -0.18
CA GLN A 42 16.82 -47.21 0.08
C GLN A 42 17.70 -47.55 -1.12
N VAL A 43 17.51 -48.74 -1.72
CA VAL A 43 18.26 -49.16 -2.92
C VAL A 43 17.97 -48.22 -4.09
N PHE A 44 16.69 -47.95 -4.37
CA PHE A 44 16.29 -47.03 -5.43
C PHE A 44 16.90 -45.63 -5.27
N ARG A 45 16.97 -45.13 -4.03
CA ARG A 45 17.60 -43.84 -3.72
C ARG A 45 19.08 -43.85 -4.07
N VAL A 46 19.83 -44.87 -3.65
CA VAL A 46 21.28 -44.99 -3.92
C VAL A 46 21.54 -45.11 -5.42
N GLU A 47 20.78 -45.95 -6.12
CA GLU A 47 20.93 -46.12 -7.57
C GLU A 47 20.62 -44.83 -8.34
N THR A 48 19.54 -44.13 -7.96
CA THR A 48 19.15 -42.87 -8.59
C THR A 48 20.18 -41.76 -8.34
N ASP A 49 20.74 -41.68 -7.13
CA ASP A 49 21.77 -40.69 -6.78
C ASP A 49 23.11 -40.97 -7.51
N SER A 50 23.46 -42.25 -7.65
CA SER A 50 24.63 -42.68 -8.46
C SER A 50 24.44 -42.30 -9.93
N ALA A 51 23.30 -42.64 -10.53
CA ALA A 51 22.98 -42.29 -11.92
C ALA A 51 22.94 -40.77 -12.13
N TRP A 52 22.45 -40.01 -11.13
CA TRP A 52 22.46 -38.55 -11.17
C TRP A 52 23.87 -37.98 -11.14
N THR A 53 24.76 -38.56 -10.33
CA THR A 53 26.19 -38.18 -10.26
C THR A 53 26.88 -38.44 -11.60
N GLU A 54 26.63 -39.59 -12.23
CA GLU A 54 27.15 -39.90 -13.57
C GLU A 54 26.67 -38.91 -14.63
N LEU A 55 25.40 -38.47 -14.57
CA LEU A 55 24.88 -37.42 -15.45
C LEU A 55 25.58 -36.06 -15.26
N MET A 56 26.00 -35.73 -14.04
CA MET A 56 26.81 -34.52 -13.80
C MET A 56 28.18 -34.60 -14.48
N ASP A 57 28.83 -35.77 -14.41
CA ASP A 57 30.18 -35.97 -14.95
C ASP A 57 30.20 -35.89 -16.48
N VAL A 58 29.16 -36.38 -17.15
CA VAL A 58 29.02 -36.24 -18.62
C VAL A 58 28.96 -34.76 -19.03
N GLN A 59 28.28 -33.89 -18.27
CA GLN A 59 28.21 -32.46 -18.58
C GLN A 59 29.55 -31.72 -18.41
N ILE A 60 30.44 -32.20 -17.53
CA ILE A 60 31.80 -31.67 -17.36
C ILE A 60 32.68 -32.01 -18.57
N SER A 61 32.47 -33.17 -19.20
CA SER A 61 33.26 -33.61 -20.36
C SER A 61 32.92 -32.90 -21.67
N VAL A 62 31.70 -32.38 -21.81
CA VAL A 62 31.19 -31.73 -23.04
C VAL A 62 31.46 -30.21 -23.04
N THR A 63 31.94 -29.64 -21.93
CA THR A 63 32.25 -28.21 -21.84
C THR A 63 33.70 -27.92 -22.27
N PRO A 64 33.94 -27.07 -23.29
CA PRO A 64 35.29 -26.67 -23.68
C PRO A 64 36.00 -25.93 -22.51
N PRO A 65 37.30 -26.22 -22.24
CA PRO A 65 38.03 -25.67 -21.10
C PRO A 65 38.23 -24.14 -21.13
N SER A 66 37.84 -23.46 -22.21
CA SER A 66 37.99 -22.02 -22.39
C SER A 66 36.83 -21.18 -21.83
N LYS A 67 35.78 -21.81 -21.28
CA LYS A 67 34.64 -21.08 -20.68
C LYS A 67 34.57 -21.32 -19.16
N PRO A 68 34.23 -20.29 -18.37
CA PRO A 68 33.99 -20.46 -16.94
C PRO A 68 32.91 -21.52 -16.72
N ARG A 69 33.06 -22.33 -15.67
CA ARG A 69 32.13 -23.41 -15.31
C ARG A 69 30.75 -22.83 -15.04
N GLU A 70 29.89 -22.81 -16.06
CA GLU A 70 28.49 -22.42 -15.90
C GLU A 70 27.70 -23.62 -15.39
N ASN A 71 26.87 -23.40 -14.36
CA ASN A 71 26.01 -24.45 -13.83
C ASN A 71 25.07 -24.95 -14.96
N PRO A 72 25.17 -26.23 -15.36
CA PRO A 72 24.42 -26.76 -16.49
C PRO A 72 22.90 -26.76 -16.28
N PHE A 73 22.44 -26.60 -15.04
CA PHE A 73 21.02 -26.48 -14.70
C PHE A 73 20.46 -25.06 -14.78
N LYS A 74 21.25 -24.06 -15.22
CA LYS A 74 20.71 -22.71 -15.49
C LYS A 74 19.56 -22.70 -16.50
N SER A 75 19.48 -23.71 -17.37
CA SER A 75 18.36 -23.89 -18.31
C SER A 75 17.16 -24.63 -17.72
N ILE A 76 17.38 -25.46 -16.69
CA ILE A 76 16.36 -26.35 -16.11
C ILE A 76 15.66 -25.64 -14.94
N PHE A 77 16.41 -24.87 -14.15
CA PHE A 77 15.84 -23.98 -13.17
C PHE A 77 15.26 -22.74 -13.86
N ARG A 78 13.98 -22.49 -13.65
CA ARG A 78 13.28 -21.30 -14.14
C ARG A 78 14.06 -20.05 -13.73
N LYS A 79 14.61 -19.33 -14.70
CA LYS A 79 15.27 -18.04 -14.47
C LYS A 79 14.36 -17.12 -13.65
N LYS A 80 14.94 -16.43 -12.67
CA LYS A 80 14.22 -15.42 -11.89
C LYS A 80 13.73 -14.35 -12.87
N ARG A 81 12.42 -14.05 -12.87
CA ARG A 81 11.82 -13.03 -13.76
C ARG A 81 12.33 -11.60 -13.51
N GLN A 82 13.12 -11.41 -12.46
CA GLN A 82 13.74 -10.15 -12.04
C GLN A 82 15.26 -10.19 -12.17
N ASP A 83 15.80 -11.05 -13.05
CA ASP A 83 17.23 -11.04 -13.35
C ASP A 83 17.51 -9.90 -14.33
N PHE A 84 17.83 -8.72 -13.80
CA PHE A 84 18.09 -7.51 -14.58
C PHE A 84 19.52 -7.44 -15.13
N SER A 85 20.34 -8.47 -14.88
CA SER A 85 21.75 -8.55 -15.27
C SER A 85 22.00 -8.66 -16.78
N GLY A 86 20.95 -8.91 -17.58
CA GLY A 86 21.02 -8.99 -19.04
C GLY A 86 20.11 -7.99 -19.78
N LEU A 87 19.52 -7.02 -19.07
CA LEU A 87 18.68 -6.00 -19.68
C LEU A 87 19.57 -4.83 -20.17
N PRO A 88 19.39 -4.36 -21.41
CA PRO A 88 20.09 -3.18 -21.90
C PRO A 88 19.76 -1.94 -21.06
N ASP A 89 20.68 -0.97 -21.00
CA ASP A 89 20.56 0.27 -20.21
C ASP A 89 19.31 1.12 -20.51
N TYR A 90 18.65 0.88 -21.65
CA TYR A 90 17.39 1.55 -22.00
C TYR A 90 16.17 0.98 -21.28
N CYS A 91 16.26 -0.19 -20.63
CA CYS A 91 15.11 -0.86 -20.06
C CYS A 91 14.89 -0.45 -18.59
N HIS A 92 13.91 0.44 -18.38
CA HIS A 92 13.55 0.94 -17.06
C HIS A 92 12.37 0.15 -16.50
N CYS A 93 12.62 -0.74 -15.53
CA CYS A 93 11.58 -1.59 -14.92
C CYS A 93 10.75 -0.86 -13.86
N GLU A 94 11.29 0.22 -13.29
CA GLU A 94 10.56 1.14 -12.42
C GLU A 94 10.44 2.51 -13.09
N PRO A 95 9.29 3.18 -12.97
CA PRO A 95 9.13 4.56 -13.45
C PRO A 95 10.18 5.47 -12.82
N ILE A 96 10.86 6.27 -13.63
CA ILE A 96 11.83 7.26 -13.18
C ILE A 96 11.11 8.23 -12.24
N LYS A 97 11.40 8.15 -10.93
CA LYS A 97 10.85 9.05 -9.93
C LYS A 97 11.57 10.40 -10.04
N ILE A 98 10.98 11.31 -10.80
CA ILE A 98 11.45 12.69 -10.85
C ILE A 98 11.12 13.37 -9.52
N THR A 99 12.15 13.72 -8.74
CA THR A 99 12.01 14.59 -7.58
C THR A 99 11.94 16.03 -8.07
N CYS A 100 10.74 16.62 -8.09
CA CYS A 100 10.58 18.04 -8.38
C CYS A 100 11.19 18.87 -7.24
N PRO A 101 11.93 19.95 -7.54
CA PRO A 101 12.38 20.87 -6.50
C PRO A 101 11.17 21.50 -5.80
N PRO A 102 11.31 21.92 -4.53
CA PRO A 102 10.30 22.71 -3.85
C PRO A 102 9.95 23.95 -4.68
N GLY A 103 8.68 24.32 -4.72
CA GLY A 103 8.23 25.53 -5.42
C GLY A 103 8.89 26.79 -4.87
N PRO A 104 8.87 27.90 -5.63
CA PRO A 104 9.38 29.19 -5.15
C PRO A 104 8.62 29.64 -3.89
N ALA A 105 9.29 30.45 -3.05
CA ALA A 105 8.65 31.07 -1.90
C ALA A 105 7.45 31.92 -2.36
N GLY A 106 6.39 31.95 -1.56
CA GLY A 106 5.20 32.75 -1.85
C GLY A 106 5.51 34.26 -1.92
N PRO A 107 4.61 35.06 -2.52
CA PRO A 107 4.75 36.51 -2.53
C PRO A 107 4.77 37.09 -1.11
N ALA A 108 5.37 38.26 -0.94
CA ALA A 108 5.32 38.98 0.33
C ALA A 108 3.86 39.23 0.74
N GLY A 109 3.57 39.16 2.04
CA GLY A 109 2.25 39.47 2.56
C GLY A 109 1.82 40.90 2.25
N GLU A 110 0.52 41.15 2.30
CA GLU A 110 -0.03 42.50 2.12
C GLU A 110 0.52 43.47 3.18
N PRO A 111 0.72 44.75 2.84
CA PRO A 111 1.07 45.78 3.83
C PRO A 111 0.10 45.79 5.01
N GLY A 112 0.61 46.11 6.21
CA GLY A 112 -0.23 46.31 7.39
C GLY A 112 -1.25 47.42 7.17
N LYS A 113 -2.38 47.36 7.87
CA LYS A 113 -3.39 48.42 7.85
C LYS A 113 -2.82 49.71 8.43
N ASP A 114 -3.27 50.85 7.91
CA ASP A 114 -2.92 52.16 8.45
C ASP A 114 -3.27 52.27 9.93
N GLY A 115 -2.47 53.04 10.67
CA GLY A 115 -2.73 53.34 12.07
C GLY A 115 -3.99 54.20 12.26
N PRO A 116 -4.59 54.19 13.46
CA PRO A 116 -5.72 55.07 13.75
C PRO A 116 -5.33 56.55 13.63
N PRO A 117 -6.27 57.44 13.24
CA PRO A 117 -6.04 58.88 13.23
C PRO A 117 -5.56 59.40 14.59
N GLY A 118 -4.71 60.42 14.57
CA GLY A 118 -4.26 61.12 15.78
C GLY A 118 -5.42 61.81 16.52
N PRO A 119 -5.23 62.15 17.81
CA PRO A 119 -6.24 62.89 18.57
C PRO A 119 -6.48 64.29 17.97
N PRO A 120 -7.69 64.86 18.13
CA PRO A 120 -7.98 66.23 17.73
C PRO A 120 -7.02 67.24 18.38
N GLY A 121 -6.68 68.31 17.65
CA GLY A 121 -5.89 69.42 18.18
C GLY A 121 -6.63 70.19 19.28
N PRO A 122 -5.91 71.03 20.04
CA PRO A 122 -6.53 71.91 21.04
C PRO A 122 -7.47 72.93 20.38
N PRO A 123 -8.53 73.39 21.09
CA PRO A 123 -9.39 74.46 20.62
C PRO A 123 -8.61 75.75 20.28
N GLY A 124 -9.09 76.49 19.28
CA GLY A 124 -8.56 77.81 18.93
C GLY A 124 -8.91 78.87 19.96
N GLU A 125 -8.22 80.02 19.90
CA GLU A 125 -8.42 81.15 20.80
C GLU A 125 -9.72 81.91 20.48
N ASP A 126 -10.43 82.37 21.52
CA ASP A 126 -11.73 83.03 21.37
C ASP A 126 -11.61 84.40 20.67
N ASN A 127 -12.59 84.70 19.81
CA ASN A 127 -12.63 85.97 19.09
C ASN A 127 -13.16 87.10 19.99
N THR A 128 -12.35 88.12 20.25
CA THR A 128 -12.70 89.28 21.09
C THR A 128 -13.13 90.52 20.28
N VAL A 129 -13.37 90.37 18.96
CA VAL A 129 -13.68 91.51 18.09
C VAL A 129 -15.14 91.92 18.25
N THR A 130 -15.37 93.09 18.82
CA THR A 130 -16.70 93.73 18.85
C THR A 130 -16.84 94.66 17.64
N TYR A 131 -17.79 94.36 16.74
CA TYR A 131 -18.09 95.21 15.59
C TYR A 131 -18.98 96.40 15.98
N ALA A 132 -18.78 97.53 15.31
CA ALA A 132 -19.58 98.74 15.53
C ALA A 132 -21.03 98.57 15.03
N PRO A 133 -22.03 99.24 15.66
CA PRO A 133 -23.43 99.13 15.25
C PRO A 133 -23.65 99.64 13.82
N LEU A 134 -24.32 98.82 13.00
CA LEU A 134 -24.71 99.18 11.64
C LEU A 134 -25.83 100.23 11.66
N THR A 135 -25.63 101.35 10.95
CA THR A 135 -26.65 102.39 10.73
C THR A 135 -27.31 102.15 9.37
N CYS A 136 -28.59 101.77 9.39
CA CYS A 136 -29.37 101.57 8.17
C CYS A 136 -30.04 102.88 7.71
N PRO A 137 -30.03 103.20 6.40
CA PRO A 137 -30.83 104.30 5.88
C PRO A 137 -32.34 103.99 5.99
N PRO A 138 -33.19 105.02 6.10
CA PRO A 138 -34.64 104.85 6.21
C PRO A 138 -35.24 104.25 4.92
N ALA A 139 -36.22 103.36 5.09
CA ALA A 139 -36.86 102.68 3.97
C ALA A 139 -37.78 103.63 3.17
N ASP A 140 -37.70 103.57 1.84
CA ASP A 140 -38.59 104.32 0.95
C ASP A 140 -40.01 103.76 0.99
N THR A 141 -40.97 104.62 1.32
CA THR A 141 -42.41 104.29 1.47
C THR A 141 -43.24 104.67 0.24
N SER A 142 -42.59 104.98 -0.88
CA SER A 142 -43.29 105.40 -2.09
C SER A 142 -44.12 104.25 -2.68
N CYS A 143 -45.44 104.47 -2.81
CA CYS A 143 -46.35 103.52 -3.45
C CYS A 143 -46.10 103.45 -4.96
N ILE A 144 -45.64 102.30 -5.44
CA ILE A 144 -45.46 102.03 -6.87
C ILE A 144 -46.80 101.49 -7.40
N LYS A 145 -47.39 102.17 -8.39
CA LYS A 145 -48.66 101.73 -9.00
C LYS A 145 -48.38 100.65 -10.06
N CYS A 146 -48.99 99.48 -9.89
CA CYS A 146 -48.98 98.42 -10.90
C CYS A 146 -49.95 98.74 -12.05
N PRO A 147 -49.63 98.36 -13.30
CA PRO A 147 -50.56 98.47 -14.41
C PRO A 147 -51.78 97.54 -14.21
N ALA A 148 -52.94 97.93 -14.74
CA ALA A 148 -54.14 97.10 -14.72
C ALA A 148 -53.95 95.86 -15.63
N GLY A 149 -54.38 94.69 -15.17
CA GLY A 149 -54.31 93.44 -15.93
C GLY A 149 -55.33 93.38 -17.09
N PRO A 150 -55.08 92.57 -18.13
CA PRO A 150 -56.00 92.40 -19.26
C PRO A 150 -57.28 91.62 -18.87
N ALA A 151 -58.36 91.83 -19.64
CA ALA A 151 -59.68 91.22 -19.48
C ALA A 151 -59.82 89.86 -20.18
#